data_AF-A0A2A2F0A3-F1
#
_entry.id   AF-A0A2A2F0A3-F1
#
_cell.length_a   1.000
_cell.length_b   1.000
_cell.length_c   1.000
_cell.angle_alpha   90.00
_cell.angle_beta   90.00
_cell.angle_gamma   90.00
#
_symmetry.space_group_name_H-M   'P 1'
#
loop_
_entity.id
_entity.type
_entity.pdbx_description
1 polymer ?
#
loop_
_entity_poly.entity_id
_entity_poly.type
_entity_poly.pdbx_seq_one_letter_code
_entity_poly.pdbx_strand_id
1 'polypeptide(L)'
;MLRTLSLLRSLHGAHHSLADARATVQRACDYRWLRGAMAGGHVSESSQPLADGTPCMTLTQLFSATAGRLSGGNWPADAEARERCRVEGAHACRAAGAPAYRTLESLSQGLVHGAMSVLKDAARFDYLLEQQALRLTWRRPQRLEGALAALAARRLGQAPQGVFVLALRVPGRELNHAADGEWLDQQLDRYRKLLRR
;
A
#
# COMPACT_ATOMS: atom_id res chain seq x y z
N MET A 1 1.64 42.30 23.18
CA MET A 1 1.93 41.54 21.94
C MET A 1 2.35 40.07 22.17
N LEU A 2 2.69 39.62 23.39
CA LEU A 2 3.12 38.23 23.64
C LEU A 2 1.97 37.18 23.66
N ARG A 3 0.74 37.56 24.05
CA ARG A 3 -0.41 36.64 24.14
C ARG A 3 -0.92 36.13 22.78
N THR A 4 -0.82 36.93 21.72
CA THR A 4 -1.26 36.57 20.36
C THR A 4 -0.34 35.54 19.71
N LEU A 5 0.97 35.59 19.98
CA LEU A 5 1.94 34.61 19.50
C LEU A 5 1.77 33.25 20.18
N SER A 6 1.41 33.21 21.47
CA SER A 6 1.12 31.97 22.20
C SER A 6 -0.12 31.26 21.67
N LEU A 7 -1.17 32.02 21.32
CA LEU A 7 -2.41 31.49 20.72
C LEU A 7 -2.18 30.96 19.31
N LEU A 8 -1.41 31.68 18.48
CA LEU A 8 -1.02 31.20 17.15
C LEU A 8 -0.18 29.92 17.24
N ARG A 9 0.75 29.84 18.20
CA ARG A 9 1.58 28.64 18.41
C ARG A 9 0.77 27.45 18.94
N SER A 10 -0.23 27.68 19.79
CA SER A 10 -1.17 26.66 20.27
C SER A 10 -2.09 26.15 19.15
N LEU A 11 -2.65 27.05 18.35
CA LEU A 11 -3.46 26.71 17.18
C LEU A 11 -2.64 25.97 16.12
N HIS A 12 -1.40 26.40 15.91
CA HIS A 12 -0.48 25.74 14.99
C HIS A 12 -0.08 24.34 15.50
N GLY A 13 0.17 24.17 16.80
CA GLY A 13 0.42 22.87 17.41
C GLY A 13 -0.79 21.92 17.34
N ALA A 14 -2.00 22.44 17.58
CA ALA A 14 -3.23 21.68 17.44
C ALA A 14 -3.48 21.25 15.98
N HIS A 15 -3.21 22.13 15.02
CA HIS A 15 -3.35 21.84 13.60
C HIS A 15 -2.38 20.75 13.13
N HIS A 16 -1.12 20.80 13.56
CA HIS A 16 -0.14 19.75 13.29
C HIS A 16 -0.57 18.41 13.90
N SER A 17 -1.03 18.41 15.15
CA SER A 17 -1.50 17.19 15.80
C SER A 17 -2.70 16.55 15.09
N LEU A 18 -3.60 17.37 14.52
CA LEU A 18 -4.74 16.89 13.73
C LEU A 18 -4.29 16.36 12.36
N ALA A 19 -3.35 17.04 11.70
CA ALA A 19 -2.79 16.58 10.43
C ALA A 19 -2.05 15.24 10.59
N ASP A 20 -1.27 15.10 11.66
CA ASP A 20 -0.55 13.87 12.01
C ASP A 20 -1.50 12.72 12.35
N ALA A 21 -2.58 13.01 13.09
CA ALA A 21 -3.62 12.03 13.38
C ALA A 21 -4.30 11.56 12.08
N ARG A 22 -4.65 12.47 11.18
CA ARG A 22 -5.23 12.13 9.86
C ARG A 22 -4.29 11.29 9.02
N ALA A 23 -3.01 11.67 8.94
CA ALA A 23 -2.00 10.91 8.21
C ALA A 23 -1.85 9.49 8.80
N THR A 24 -1.86 9.37 10.12
CA THR A 24 -1.79 8.08 10.81
C THR A 24 -2.99 7.20 10.51
N VAL A 25 -4.20 7.75 10.54
CA VAL A 25 -5.40 6.99 10.18
C VAL A 25 -5.39 6.60 8.70
N GLN A 26 -4.97 7.49 7.79
CA GLN A 26 -4.85 7.15 6.37
C GLN A 26 -3.88 5.99 6.15
N ARG A 27 -2.70 6.00 6.81
CA ARG A 27 -1.73 4.90 6.74
C ARG A 27 -2.32 3.57 7.23
N ALA A 28 -3.08 3.60 8.32
CA ALA A 28 -3.78 2.42 8.82
C ALA A 28 -4.83 1.90 7.82
N CYS A 29 -5.60 2.80 7.18
CA CYS A 29 -6.56 2.44 6.13
C CYS A 29 -5.85 1.83 4.91
N ASP A 30 -4.76 2.42 4.44
CA ASP A 30 -3.97 1.92 3.32
C ASP A 30 -3.43 0.53 3.63
N TYR A 31 -2.94 0.31 4.86
CA TYR A 31 -2.47 -1.00 5.30
C TYR A 31 -3.58 -2.05 5.34
N ARG A 32 -4.75 -1.73 5.91
CA ARG A 32 -5.88 -2.67 5.99
C ARG A 32 -6.38 -3.05 4.61
N TRP A 33 -6.45 -2.07 3.71
CA TRP A 33 -6.78 -2.33 2.31
C TRP A 33 -5.74 -3.25 1.66
N LEU A 34 -4.44 -2.97 1.84
CA LEU A 34 -3.36 -3.78 1.30
C LEU A 34 -3.41 -5.21 1.85
N ARG A 35 -3.62 -5.37 3.15
CA ARG A 35 -3.80 -6.65 3.84
C ARG A 35 -4.94 -7.46 3.23
N GLY A 36 -6.09 -6.82 2.98
CA GLY A 36 -7.23 -7.45 2.31
C GLY A 36 -6.94 -7.79 0.84
N ALA A 37 -6.24 -6.92 0.12
CA ALA A 37 -5.86 -7.13 -1.26
C ALA A 37 -4.90 -8.30 -1.45
N MET A 38 -3.96 -8.51 -0.51
CA MET A 38 -3.00 -9.61 -0.54
C MET A 38 -3.61 -10.96 -0.15
N ALA A 39 -4.69 -10.97 0.65
CA ALA A 39 -5.46 -12.18 0.91
C ALA A 39 -6.13 -12.73 -0.36
N GLY A 40 -6.33 -11.89 -1.38
CA GLY A 40 -6.61 -12.37 -2.72
C GLY A 40 -5.36 -13.02 -3.31
N GLY A 41 -5.45 -14.29 -3.72
CA GLY A 41 -4.43 -15.01 -4.50
C GLY A 41 -3.49 -14.14 -5.36
N HIS A 42 -2.20 -14.35 -5.17
CA HIS A 42 -1.09 -13.54 -5.66
C HIS A 42 -0.10 -14.44 -6.41
N VAL A 43 0.86 -13.82 -7.10
CA VAL A 43 2.07 -14.53 -7.55
C VAL A 43 3.21 -14.15 -6.61
N SER A 44 3.91 -15.14 -6.07
CA SER A 44 5.08 -14.94 -5.21
C SER A 44 6.35 -15.25 -5.97
N GLU A 45 7.33 -14.37 -5.89
CA GLU A 45 8.67 -14.59 -6.46
C GLU A 45 9.77 -14.12 -5.49
N SER A 46 10.92 -14.77 -5.54
CA SER A 46 12.11 -14.27 -4.84
C SER A 46 12.53 -12.94 -5.46
N SER A 47 12.98 -12.00 -4.64
CA SER A 47 13.25 -10.64 -5.07
C SER A 47 14.56 -10.10 -4.51
N GLN A 48 15.00 -8.97 -5.06
CA GLN A 48 16.13 -8.24 -4.50
C GLN A 48 15.83 -7.84 -3.04
N PRO A 49 16.85 -7.80 -2.17
CA PRO A 49 16.67 -7.38 -0.79
C PRO A 49 15.96 -6.03 -0.64
N LEU A 50 15.34 -5.82 0.52
CA LEU A 50 14.80 -4.52 0.92
C LEU A 50 15.92 -3.48 1.03
N ALA A 51 15.54 -2.21 1.21
CA ALA A 51 16.49 -1.11 1.31
C ALA A 51 17.49 -1.29 2.48
N ASP A 52 17.06 -1.94 3.56
CA ASP A 52 17.88 -2.31 4.71
C ASP A 52 18.72 -3.59 4.52
N GLY A 53 18.69 -4.21 3.33
CA GLY A 53 19.39 -5.46 3.03
C GLY A 53 18.66 -6.73 3.48
N THR A 54 17.46 -6.61 4.07
CA THR A 54 16.67 -7.77 4.49
C THR A 54 16.24 -8.59 3.28
N PRO A 55 16.49 -9.92 3.26
CA PRO A 55 15.96 -10.80 2.22
C PRO A 55 14.44 -10.71 2.14
N CYS A 56 13.90 -10.67 0.93
CA CYS A 56 12.47 -10.49 0.74
C CYS A 56 11.91 -11.30 -0.43
N MET A 57 10.60 -11.49 -0.40
CA MET A 57 9.81 -12.00 -1.50
C MET A 57 8.89 -10.91 -2.04
N THR A 58 8.62 -10.93 -3.34
CA THR A 58 7.62 -10.05 -3.94
C THR A 58 6.30 -10.80 -4.06
N LEU A 59 5.26 -10.26 -3.44
CA LEU A 59 3.88 -10.66 -3.65
C LEU A 59 3.26 -9.71 -4.68
N THR A 60 2.80 -10.26 -5.80
CA THR A 60 2.22 -9.51 -6.89
C THR A 60 0.73 -9.75 -6.98
N GLN A 61 -0.04 -8.65 -6.98
CA GLN A 61 -1.48 -8.64 -7.18
C GLN A 61 -1.88 -7.82 -8.41
N LEU A 62 -2.98 -8.23 -9.05
CA LEU A 62 -3.48 -7.60 -10.27
C LEU A 62 -4.81 -6.88 -10.05
N PHE A 63 -4.96 -5.73 -10.68
CA PHE A 63 -6.19 -4.95 -10.70
C PHE A 63 -6.51 -4.45 -12.12
N SER A 64 -7.77 -4.43 -12.52
CA SER A 64 -8.15 -3.79 -13.78
C SER A 64 -7.91 -2.29 -13.72
N ALA A 65 -7.31 -1.72 -14.77
CA ALA A 65 -7.05 -0.29 -14.88
C ALA A 65 -8.30 0.50 -15.28
N THR A 66 -9.31 0.50 -14.39
CA THR A 66 -10.54 1.27 -14.60
C THR A 66 -10.24 2.77 -14.77
N ALA A 67 -11.13 3.51 -15.42
CA ALA A 67 -10.98 4.95 -15.61
C ALA A 67 -10.73 5.70 -14.29
N GLY A 68 -11.40 5.29 -13.20
CA GLY A 68 -11.21 5.87 -11.87
C GLY A 68 -9.82 5.60 -11.26
N ARG A 69 -9.18 4.47 -11.56
CA ARG A 69 -7.80 4.20 -11.10
C ARG A 69 -6.76 4.92 -11.96
N LEU A 70 -7.02 5.03 -13.26
CA LEU A 70 -6.17 5.77 -14.19
C LEU A 70 -6.11 7.26 -13.83
N SER A 71 -7.23 7.87 -13.41
CA SER A 71 -7.23 9.26 -12.94
C SER A 71 -6.49 9.44 -11.60
N GLY A 72 -6.52 8.44 -10.71
CA GLY A 72 -5.93 8.53 -9.36
C GLY A 72 -4.40 8.57 -9.30
N GLY A 73 -3.70 8.12 -10.35
CA GLY A 73 -2.23 8.02 -10.37
C GLY A 73 -1.51 9.01 -11.29
N ASN A 74 -2.23 9.98 -11.87
CA ASN A 74 -1.70 10.87 -12.91
C ASN A 74 -0.98 10.09 -14.03
N TRP A 75 -1.61 9.01 -14.49
CA TRP A 75 -1.02 8.13 -15.50
C TRP A 75 -1.03 8.80 -16.88
N PRO A 76 0.03 8.63 -17.69
CA PRO A 76 0.03 9.12 -19.07
C PRO A 76 -1.16 8.57 -19.87
N ALA A 77 -1.68 9.39 -20.79
CA ALA A 77 -2.74 8.96 -21.71
C ALA A 77 -2.22 7.90 -22.69
N ASP A 78 -0.99 8.05 -23.15
CA ASP A 78 -0.31 7.10 -24.04
C ASP A 78 0.10 5.80 -23.31
N ALA A 79 -0.15 4.66 -23.95
CA ALA A 79 0.10 3.35 -23.38
C ALA A 79 1.59 3.03 -23.24
N GLU A 80 2.44 3.45 -24.19
CA GLU A 80 3.88 3.22 -24.12
C GLU A 80 4.55 4.06 -23.03
N ALA A 81 4.17 5.33 -22.90
CA ALA A 81 4.56 6.17 -21.79
C ALA A 81 4.12 5.54 -20.45
N ARG A 82 2.88 5.04 -20.39
CA ARG A 82 2.33 4.43 -19.16
C ARG A 82 3.09 3.17 -18.73
N GLU A 83 3.55 2.32 -19.65
CA GLU A 83 4.35 1.13 -19.33
C GLU A 83 5.73 1.47 -18.74
N ARG A 84 6.26 2.65 -19.03
CA ARG A 84 7.53 3.15 -18.48
C ARG A 84 7.36 3.82 -17.13
N CYS A 85 6.14 4.22 -16.77
CA CYS A 85 5.83 4.85 -15.50
C CYS A 85 5.61 3.81 -14.39
N ARG A 86 5.92 4.22 -13.16
CA ARG A 86 5.63 3.48 -11.94
C ARG A 86 5.25 4.44 -10.82
N VAL A 87 4.41 3.96 -9.91
CA VAL A 87 4.02 4.68 -8.70
C VAL A 87 4.54 3.89 -7.51
N GLU A 88 5.20 4.55 -6.57
CA GLU A 88 5.84 3.91 -5.41
C GLU A 88 5.26 4.42 -4.09
N GLY A 89 5.49 3.65 -3.02
CA GLY A 89 5.10 4.04 -1.66
C GLY A 89 3.58 4.20 -1.47
N ALA A 90 3.17 5.16 -0.65
CA ALA A 90 1.77 5.35 -0.24
C ALA A 90 0.84 5.68 -1.43
N HIS A 91 1.39 6.24 -2.52
CA HIS A 91 0.64 6.52 -3.73
C HIS A 91 0.28 5.26 -4.50
N ALA A 92 1.06 4.18 -4.37
CA ALA A 92 0.81 2.91 -5.04
C ALA A 92 -0.52 2.29 -4.58
N CYS A 93 -0.79 2.27 -3.28
CA CYS A 93 -2.07 1.78 -2.73
C CYS A 93 -3.24 2.61 -3.24
N ARG A 94 -3.14 3.94 -3.19
CA ARG A 94 -4.22 4.84 -3.65
C ARG A 94 -4.49 4.72 -5.14
N ALA A 95 -3.44 4.67 -5.97
CA ALA A 95 -3.58 4.45 -7.41
C ALA A 95 -4.15 3.06 -7.74
N ALA A 96 -3.91 2.05 -6.89
CA ALA A 96 -4.53 0.74 -7.00
C ALA A 96 -6.00 0.70 -6.49
N GLY A 97 -6.48 1.79 -5.88
CA GLY A 97 -7.87 1.95 -5.45
C GLY A 97 -8.09 1.78 -3.94
N ALA A 98 -7.05 1.95 -3.11
CA ALA A 98 -7.24 2.09 -1.67
C ALA A 98 -8.16 3.29 -1.37
N PRO A 99 -9.13 3.15 -0.45
CA PRO A 99 -10.04 4.23 -0.11
C PRO A 99 -9.27 5.40 0.51
N ALA A 100 -9.52 6.60 0.00
CA ALA A 100 -9.13 7.81 0.71
C ALA A 100 -9.97 7.92 1.98
N TYR A 101 -9.33 8.30 3.08
CA TYR A 101 -9.98 8.70 4.31
C TYR A 101 -10.91 9.88 4.01
N ARG A 102 -12.20 9.59 3.79
CA ARG A 102 -13.21 10.59 3.40
C ARG A 102 -14.43 10.62 4.32
N THR A 103 -14.61 9.67 5.23
CA THR A 103 -15.78 9.66 6.13
C THR A 103 -15.37 9.68 7.60
N LEU A 104 -16.13 10.45 8.40
CA LEU A 104 -16.12 10.40 9.86
C LEU A 104 -16.34 8.96 10.39
N GLU A 105 -16.97 8.08 9.62
CA GLU A 105 -17.08 6.64 9.90
C GLU A 105 -15.72 5.93 9.97
N SER A 106 -14.70 6.42 9.26
CA SER A 106 -13.35 5.86 9.30
C SER A 106 -12.66 6.18 10.64
N LEU A 107 -13.01 7.31 11.28
CA LEU A 107 -12.61 7.63 12.66
C LEU A 107 -13.41 6.84 13.68
N SER A 108 -14.73 6.69 13.49
CA SER A 108 -15.55 5.91 14.40
C SER A 108 -15.14 4.44 14.38
N GLN A 109 -14.79 3.87 13.22
CA GLN A 109 -14.20 2.53 13.14
C GLN A 109 -12.77 2.46 13.73
N GLY A 110 -11.96 3.51 13.57
CA GLY A 110 -10.66 3.62 14.25
C GLY A 110 -10.78 3.63 15.78
N LEU A 111 -11.85 4.24 16.31
CA LEU A 111 -12.22 4.20 17.73
C LEU A 111 -12.80 2.83 18.13
N VAL A 112 -13.62 2.20 17.28
CA VAL A 112 -14.22 0.86 17.53
C VAL A 112 -13.16 -0.26 17.52
N HIS A 113 -12.12 -0.16 16.70
CA HIS A 113 -11.00 -1.12 16.69
C HIS A 113 -9.92 -0.81 17.74
N GLY A 114 -10.09 0.25 18.54
CA GLY A 114 -9.14 0.71 19.56
C GLY A 114 -7.93 1.43 18.97
N ALA A 115 -7.55 2.56 19.57
CA ALA A 115 -6.44 3.42 19.12
C ALA A 115 -5.12 2.66 18.88
N MET A 116 -4.87 1.59 19.65
CA MET A 116 -3.68 0.76 19.51
C MET A 116 -3.61 0.00 18.18
N SER A 117 -4.75 -0.47 17.64
CA SER A 117 -4.75 -1.20 16.36
C SER A 117 -4.42 -0.26 15.19
N VAL A 118 -4.95 0.96 15.23
CA VAL A 118 -4.66 2.02 14.24
C VAL A 118 -3.17 2.36 14.24
N LEU A 119 -2.57 2.57 15.42
CA LEU A 119 -1.13 2.83 15.55
C LEU A 119 -0.29 1.65 15.05
N LYS A 120 -0.71 0.42 15.35
CA LYS A 120 0.01 -0.78 14.92
C LYS A 120 0.01 -0.92 13.40
N ASP A 121 -1.15 -0.74 12.77
CA ASP A 121 -1.35 -0.82 11.31
C ASP A 121 -0.61 0.31 10.60
N ALA A 122 -0.73 1.55 11.09
CA ALA A 122 0.00 2.68 10.53
C ALA A 122 1.52 2.43 10.57
N ALA A 123 2.04 1.95 11.69
CA ALA A 123 3.47 1.69 11.82
C ALA A 123 3.94 0.43 11.06
N ARG A 124 3.04 -0.47 10.61
CA ARG A 124 3.39 -1.54 9.66
C ARG A 124 3.49 -0.98 8.26
N PHE A 125 2.59 -0.08 7.90
CA PHE A 125 2.65 0.65 6.64
C PHE A 125 3.91 1.50 6.55
N ASP A 126 4.26 2.24 7.60
CA ASP A 126 5.47 3.07 7.64
C ASP A 126 6.72 2.25 7.37
N TYR A 127 6.84 1.07 7.99
CA TYR A 127 7.94 0.15 7.70
C TYR A 127 7.99 -0.23 6.19
N LEU A 128 6.85 -0.52 5.56
CA LEU A 128 6.82 -0.81 4.12
C LEU A 128 7.24 0.40 3.27
N LEU A 129 6.90 1.62 3.69
CA LEU A 129 7.29 2.84 3.00
C LEU A 129 8.79 3.10 3.15
N GLU A 130 9.33 2.98 4.36
CA GLU A 130 10.76 3.11 4.66
C GLU A 130 11.59 2.13 3.84
N GLN A 131 11.11 0.90 3.67
CA GLN A 131 11.78 -0.14 2.88
C GLN A 131 11.51 -0.06 1.38
N GLN A 132 10.78 0.97 0.91
CA GLN A 132 10.37 1.15 -0.49
C GLN A 132 9.70 -0.11 -1.07
N ALA A 133 8.91 -0.79 -0.24
CA ALA A 133 8.41 -2.13 -0.52
C ALA A 133 7.24 -2.16 -1.52
N LEU A 134 6.63 -1.00 -1.81
CA LEU A 134 5.41 -0.89 -2.61
C LEU A 134 5.69 -0.27 -3.97
N ARG A 135 5.31 -0.98 -5.04
CA ARG A 135 5.39 -0.49 -6.41
C ARG A 135 4.14 -0.89 -7.19
N LEU A 136 3.52 0.07 -7.86
CA LEU A 136 2.45 -0.14 -8.82
C LEU A 136 2.96 0.19 -10.23
N THR A 137 2.72 -0.71 -11.16
CA THR A 137 3.00 -0.51 -12.59
C THR A 137 1.77 -0.78 -13.42
N TRP A 138 1.73 -0.25 -14.64
CA TRP A 138 0.70 -0.57 -15.62
C TRP A 138 1.28 -1.44 -16.73
N ARG A 139 0.48 -2.41 -17.18
CA ARG A 139 0.83 -3.32 -18.27
C ARG A 139 -0.35 -3.48 -19.21
N ARG A 140 -0.05 -3.59 -20.50
CA ARG A 140 -0.99 -4.13 -21.48
C ARG A 140 -1.31 -5.59 -21.13
N PRO A 141 -2.57 -6.05 -21.24
CA PRO A 141 -2.92 -7.42 -20.92
C PRO A 141 -2.15 -8.44 -21.78
N GLN A 142 -1.86 -8.08 -23.04
CA GLN A 142 -1.11 -8.91 -23.99
C GLN A 142 0.39 -9.02 -23.66
N ARG A 143 0.93 -8.14 -22.80
CA ARG A 143 2.31 -8.18 -22.33
C ARG A 143 2.47 -8.83 -20.96
N LEU A 144 1.39 -9.39 -20.40
CA LEU A 144 1.51 -10.24 -19.22
C LEU A 144 1.91 -11.64 -19.67
N GLU A 145 2.87 -12.22 -18.95
CA GLU A 145 3.40 -13.55 -19.26
C GLU A 145 3.28 -14.48 -18.03
N GLY A 146 3.35 -15.78 -18.28
CA GLY A 146 3.42 -16.82 -17.25
C GLY A 146 2.32 -16.74 -16.19
N ALA A 147 2.73 -16.80 -14.93
CA ALA A 147 1.82 -16.83 -13.78
C ALA A 147 0.95 -15.56 -13.67
N LEU A 148 1.44 -14.40 -14.12
CA LEU A 148 0.67 -13.15 -14.10
C LEU A 148 -0.43 -13.15 -15.18
N ALA A 149 -0.15 -13.70 -16.36
CA ALA A 149 -1.15 -13.86 -17.41
C ALA A 149 -2.28 -14.80 -16.95
N ALA A 150 -1.92 -15.93 -16.32
CA ALA A 150 -2.89 -16.88 -15.77
C ALA A 150 -3.74 -16.25 -14.65
N LEU A 151 -3.11 -15.48 -13.75
CA LEU A 151 -3.83 -14.76 -12.69
C LEU A 151 -4.79 -13.72 -13.27
N ALA A 152 -4.36 -12.96 -14.29
CA ALA A 152 -5.19 -11.96 -14.96
C ALA A 152 -6.41 -12.60 -15.61
N ALA A 153 -6.22 -13.69 -16.37
CA ALA A 153 -7.30 -14.42 -17.02
C ALA A 153 -8.34 -14.94 -16.02
N ARG A 154 -7.89 -15.45 -14.87
CA ARG A 154 -8.77 -15.99 -13.84
C ARG A 154 -9.57 -14.91 -13.09
N ARG A 155 -9.01 -13.71 -12.91
CA ARG A 155 -9.57 -12.70 -11.98
C ARG A 155 -10.14 -11.46 -12.61
N LEU A 156 -9.54 -10.99 -13.69
CA LEU A 156 -9.86 -9.68 -14.26
C LEU A 156 -10.74 -9.79 -15.50
N GLY A 157 -10.86 -10.98 -16.10
CA GLY A 157 -11.58 -11.17 -17.34
C GLY A 157 -11.00 -10.26 -18.44
N GLN A 158 -11.86 -9.55 -19.16
CA GLN A 158 -11.40 -8.54 -20.11
C GLN A 158 -11.04 -7.23 -19.41
N ALA A 159 -9.76 -6.85 -19.49
CA ALA A 159 -9.24 -5.59 -18.97
C ALA A 159 -8.83 -4.65 -20.13
N PRO A 160 -9.80 -4.05 -20.86
CA PRO A 160 -9.53 -3.31 -22.11
C PRO A 160 -8.65 -2.07 -21.90
N GLN A 161 -8.68 -1.49 -20.70
CA GLN A 161 -7.86 -0.33 -20.31
C GLN A 161 -6.49 -0.72 -19.73
N GLY A 162 -6.17 -2.01 -19.70
CA GLY A 162 -4.95 -2.58 -19.16
C GLY A 162 -5.05 -3.07 -17.72
N VAL A 163 -3.92 -3.55 -17.22
CA VAL A 163 -3.80 -4.17 -15.90
C VAL A 163 -2.79 -3.39 -15.06
N PHE A 164 -3.20 -3.06 -13.84
CA PHE A 164 -2.29 -2.60 -12.81
C PHE A 164 -1.69 -3.80 -12.07
N VAL A 165 -0.38 -3.78 -11.94
CA VAL A 165 0.43 -4.79 -11.26
C VAL A 165 1.00 -4.15 -10.00
N LEU A 166 0.44 -4.52 -8.85
CA LEU A 166 0.91 -4.09 -7.54
C LEU A 166 1.89 -5.13 -6.99
N ALA A 167 3.15 -4.74 -6.87
CA ALA A 167 4.20 -5.51 -6.24
C ALA A 167 4.40 -5.03 -4.80
N LEU A 168 4.34 -5.97 -3.86
CA LEU A 168 4.65 -5.77 -2.46
C LEU A 168 5.84 -6.64 -2.07
N ARG A 169 6.95 -6.03 -1.69
CA ARG A 169 8.10 -6.73 -1.12
C ARG A 169 7.87 -6.98 0.36
N VAL A 170 7.86 -8.25 0.77
CA VAL A 170 7.65 -8.66 2.16
C VAL A 170 8.93 -9.32 2.67
N PRO A 171 9.46 -8.92 3.84
CA PRO A 171 10.66 -9.53 4.38
C PRO A 171 10.43 -11.01 4.70
N GLY A 172 11.40 -11.85 4.33
CA GLY A 172 11.28 -13.30 4.38
C GLY A 172 11.95 -13.97 3.17
N ARG A 173 12.26 -15.27 3.30
CA ARG A 173 12.96 -16.02 2.25
C ARG A 173 12.04 -16.99 1.50
N GLU A 174 11.11 -17.63 2.18
CA GLU A 174 10.27 -18.68 1.60
C GLU A 174 8.84 -18.59 2.10
N LEU A 175 7.92 -18.89 1.19
CA LEU A 175 6.51 -18.96 1.44
C LEU A 175 6.07 -20.42 1.40
N ASN A 176 5.91 -21.04 2.57
CA ASN A 176 5.53 -22.46 2.66
C ASN A 176 4.02 -22.68 2.50
N HIS A 177 3.21 -21.62 2.60
CA HIS A 177 1.74 -21.64 2.61
C HIS A 177 1.19 -20.43 1.86
N ALA A 178 -0.10 -20.40 1.49
CA ALA A 178 -0.67 -19.20 0.86
C ALA A 178 -0.50 -17.98 1.77
N ALA A 179 0.12 -16.90 1.27
CA ALA A 179 0.23 -15.65 2.02
C ALA A 179 -1.17 -15.04 2.18
N ASP A 180 -1.58 -14.83 3.43
CA ASP A 180 -2.80 -14.12 3.78
C ASP A 180 -2.48 -12.86 4.60
N GLY A 181 -3.53 -12.17 5.03
CA GLY A 181 -3.38 -10.95 5.81
C GLY A 181 -2.74 -11.17 7.19
N GLU A 182 -2.90 -12.35 7.79
CA GLU A 182 -2.31 -12.65 9.10
C GLU A 182 -0.82 -12.96 8.95
N TRP A 183 -0.45 -13.73 7.94
CA TRP A 183 0.95 -13.97 7.62
C TRP A 183 1.69 -12.65 7.36
N LEU A 184 1.09 -11.71 6.63
CA LEU A 184 1.69 -10.40 6.38
C LEU A 184 1.91 -9.63 7.70
N ASP A 185 0.90 -9.61 8.58
CA ASP A 185 0.99 -9.00 9.90
C ASP A 185 2.16 -9.57 10.71
N GLN A 186 2.31 -10.90 10.71
CA GLN A 186 3.35 -11.61 11.44
C GLN A 186 4.75 -11.30 10.90
N GLN A 187 4.95 -11.27 9.57
CA GLN A 187 6.25 -10.92 8.99
C GLN A 187 6.63 -9.49 9.34
N LEU A 188 5.74 -8.52 9.12
CA LEU A 188 6.06 -7.11 9.38
C LEU A 188 6.30 -6.85 10.87
N ASP A 189 5.51 -7.46 11.76
CA ASP A 189 5.73 -7.33 13.21
C ASP A 189 7.07 -7.94 13.65
N ARG A 190 7.50 -9.04 13.02
CA ARG A 190 8.79 -9.68 13.31
C ARG A 190 9.95 -8.76 12.93
N TYR A 191 10.01 -8.29 11.68
CA TYR A 191 11.16 -7.54 11.18
C TYR A 191 11.19 -6.09 11.67
N ARG A 192 10.03 -5.44 11.86
CA ARG A 192 9.99 -4.10 12.47
C ARG A 192 10.57 -4.09 13.89
N LYS A 193 10.39 -5.17 14.67
CA LYS A 193 10.98 -5.29 16.01
C LYS A 193 12.50 -5.46 15.97
N LEU A 194 13.04 -6.04 14.89
CA LEU A 194 14.47 -6.23 14.71
C LEU A 194 15.18 -4.90 14.40
N LEU A 195 14.54 -3.99 13.65
CA LEU A 195 15.10 -2.68 13.32
C LEU A 195 15.00 -1.63 14.45
N ARG A 196 14.18 -1.87 15.48
CA ARG A 196 14.06 -0.96 16.64
C ARG A 196 15.10 -1.26 17.74
N ARG A 197 16.14 -2.03 17.44
CA ARG A 197 17.25 -2.35 18.34
C ARG A 197 18.54 -1.72 17.85
#